data_AF-A0AAE0KQC4-F1
#
_entry.id   AF-A0AAE0KQC4-F1
#
_cell.length_a   1.000
_cell.length_b   1.000
_cell.length_c   1.000
_cell.angle_alpha   90.00
_cell.angle_beta   90.00
_cell.angle_gamma   90.00
#
_symmetry.space_group_name_H-M   'P 1'
#
loop_
_entity.id
_entity.type
_entity.pdbx_description
1 polymer ?
#
loop_
_entity_poly.entity_id
_entity_poly.type
_entity_poly.pdbx_seq_one_letter_code
_entity_poly.pdbx_strand_id
1 'polypeptide(L)'
;GPPAAEILFVPYNFLIDPATRGGLGVDFEDAVLIFDEAHNLESNCAESASVDIRAQDIAAMVKEVETCIESLLQQEAGFAGPDASSRRFTADDYRSLKGVLLGIERGIDEIKPGKDGFTRPGSFIFDFLSKDTINITPKTIGLLQDIMKEATEVLVELAQDSGRSTGTKTSSYKLSNLKDMLRTIFTSYEKITYQHYRLHVHIET
;
A
#
# COMPACT_ATOMS: atom_id res chain seq x y z
N GLY A 1 -24.06 41.28 9.58
CA GLY A 1 -24.07 41.02 8.12
C GLY A 1 -23.96 39.53 7.91
N PRO A 2 -24.25 39.00 6.71
CA PRO A 2 -23.96 37.60 6.41
C PRO A 2 -22.46 37.33 6.64
N PRO A 3 -22.05 36.08 6.96
CA PRO A 3 -20.63 35.77 7.12
C PRO A 3 -19.89 36.14 5.82
N ALA A 4 -18.69 36.70 5.96
CA ALA A 4 -17.83 37.00 4.82
C ALA A 4 -17.55 35.68 4.07
N ALA A 5 -17.81 35.66 2.77
CA ALA A 5 -17.40 34.53 1.94
C ALA A 5 -15.87 34.60 1.81
N GLU A 6 -15.18 33.58 2.32
CA GLU A 6 -13.73 33.45 2.20
C GLU A 6 -13.39 32.73 0.89
N ILE A 7 -12.54 33.34 0.07
CA ILE A 7 -11.99 32.71 -1.13
C ILE A 7 -10.58 32.24 -0.80
N LEU A 8 -10.35 30.94 -0.92
CA LEU A 8 -9.07 30.32 -0.64
C LEU A 8 -8.42 29.82 -1.94
N PHE A 9 -7.24 30.34 -2.25
CA PHE A 9 -6.42 29.85 -3.36
C PHE A 9 -5.43 28.80 -2.83
N VAL A 10 -5.61 27.56 -3.24
CA VAL A 10 -4.74 26.44 -2.86
C VAL A 10 -4.25 25.70 -4.10
N PRO A 11 -2.98 25.25 -4.14
CA PRO A 11 -2.51 24.40 -5.23
C PRO A 11 -3.25 23.05 -5.23
N TYR A 12 -3.42 22.45 -6.40
CA TYR A 12 -4.27 21.25 -6.57
C TYR A 12 -3.88 20.07 -5.68
N ASN A 13 -2.59 19.89 -5.40
CA ASN A 13 -2.06 18.79 -4.59
C ASN A 13 -2.72 18.72 -3.20
N PHE A 14 -3.03 19.87 -2.59
CA PHE A 14 -3.70 19.97 -1.29
C PHE A 14 -5.17 19.49 -1.30
N LEU A 15 -5.82 19.55 -2.47
CA LEU A 15 -7.17 19.01 -2.64
C LEU A 15 -7.12 17.54 -3.03
N ILE A 16 -6.09 17.09 -3.75
CA ILE A 16 -6.01 15.75 -4.32
C ILE A 16 -5.45 14.72 -3.33
N ASP A 17 -4.34 15.04 -2.67
CA ASP A 17 -3.62 14.12 -1.78
C ASP A 17 -4.27 14.09 -0.38
N PRO A 18 -4.81 12.95 0.07
CA PRO A 18 -5.41 12.82 1.40
C PRO A 18 -4.48 13.21 2.55
N ALA A 19 -3.16 13.04 2.41
CA ALA A 19 -2.18 13.37 3.45
C ALA A 19 -2.02 14.88 3.64
N THR A 20 -2.11 15.66 2.57
CA THR A 20 -2.02 17.13 2.63
C THR A 20 -3.38 17.80 2.81
N ARG A 21 -4.48 17.15 2.38
CA ARG A 21 -5.86 17.63 2.55
C ARG A 21 -6.24 17.88 4.02
N GLY A 22 -5.82 17.00 4.92
CA GLY A 22 -6.06 17.16 6.36
C GLY A 22 -5.35 18.37 6.99
N GLY A 23 -4.33 18.93 6.33
CA GLY A 23 -3.55 20.05 6.82
C GLY A 23 -4.16 21.43 6.58
N LEU A 24 -5.21 21.55 5.74
CA LEU A 24 -5.83 22.84 5.45
C LEU A 24 -6.74 23.35 6.57
N GLY A 25 -7.29 22.44 7.39
CA GLY A 25 -8.26 22.82 8.42
C GLY A 25 -9.54 23.46 7.86
N VAL A 26 -9.83 23.25 6.57
CA VAL A 26 -11.02 23.76 5.88
C VAL A 26 -12.06 22.65 5.82
N ASP A 27 -13.28 22.98 6.24
CA ASP A 27 -14.45 22.12 6.03
C ASP A 27 -14.99 22.34 4.60
N PHE A 28 -15.06 21.26 3.83
CA PHE A 28 -15.46 21.29 2.43
C PHE A 28 -16.92 20.87 2.20
N GLU A 29 -17.67 20.53 3.25
CA GLU A 29 -19.03 19.99 3.14
C GLU A 29 -20.01 20.98 2.46
N ASP A 30 -19.79 22.30 2.65
CA ASP A 30 -20.57 23.39 2.04
C ASP A 30 -19.75 24.29 1.09
N ALA A 31 -18.58 23.84 0.63
CA ALA A 31 -17.69 24.64 -0.21
C ALA A 31 -17.95 24.46 -1.72
N VAL A 32 -17.87 25.55 -2.49
CA VAL A 32 -17.83 25.50 -3.96
C VAL A 32 -16.37 25.43 -4.41
N LEU A 33 -15.94 24.27 -4.90
CA LEU A 33 -14.61 24.10 -5.50
C LEU A 33 -14.61 24.54 -6.96
N ILE A 34 -13.67 25.43 -7.30
CA ILE A 34 -13.42 25.87 -8.67
C ILE A 34 -12.01 25.43 -9.04
N PHE A 35 -11.90 24.49 -9.98
CA PHE A 35 -10.63 24.08 -10.55
C PHE A 35 -10.33 24.94 -11.76
N ASP A 36 -9.28 25.76 -11.68
CA ASP A 36 -8.71 26.41 -12.85
C ASP A 36 -7.91 25.37 -13.66
N GLU A 37 -7.86 25.48 -14.99
CA GLU A 37 -7.07 24.59 -15.86
C GLU A 37 -7.15 23.07 -15.53
N ALA A 38 -8.38 22.55 -15.33
CA ALA A 38 -8.65 21.19 -14.86
C ALA A 38 -8.07 20.04 -15.72
N HIS A 39 -7.51 20.33 -16.89
CA HIS A 39 -6.84 19.33 -17.73
C HIS A 39 -5.56 18.77 -17.09
N ASN A 40 -4.91 19.52 -16.20
CA ASN A 40 -3.73 19.06 -15.43
C ASN A 40 -4.11 18.32 -14.14
N LEU A 41 -5.41 18.29 -13.79
CA LEU A 41 -5.89 17.62 -12.59
C LEU A 41 -5.71 16.11 -12.69
N GLU A 42 -5.96 15.55 -13.87
CA GLU A 42 -5.83 14.11 -14.13
C GLU A 42 -4.37 13.66 -14.00
N SER A 43 -3.42 14.40 -14.59
CA SER A 43 -1.99 14.11 -14.49
C SER A 43 -1.46 14.26 -13.07
N ASN A 44 -1.88 15.29 -12.32
CA ASN A 44 -1.44 15.50 -10.94
C ASN A 44 -2.05 14.45 -9.97
N CYS A 45 -3.29 14.02 -10.21
CA CYS A 45 -3.90 12.88 -9.52
C CYS A 45 -3.14 11.59 -9.84
N ALA A 46 -2.81 11.36 -11.10
CA ALA A 46 -2.08 10.19 -11.54
C ALA A 46 -0.67 10.16 -10.92
N GLU A 47 0.06 11.28 -10.91
CA GLU A 47 1.40 11.39 -10.31
C GLU A 47 1.36 11.22 -8.79
N SER A 48 0.40 11.84 -8.09
CA SER A 48 0.22 11.67 -6.63
C SER A 48 -0.18 10.25 -6.23
N ALA A 49 -0.81 9.51 -7.14
CA ALA A 49 -1.14 8.10 -6.98
C ALA A 49 -0.08 7.14 -7.54
N SER A 50 0.93 7.66 -8.27
CA SER A 50 1.98 6.85 -8.89
C SER A 50 2.98 6.41 -7.84
N VAL A 51 3.37 5.14 -7.91
CA VAL A 51 4.31 4.57 -6.95
C VAL A 51 5.45 3.88 -7.66
N ASP A 52 6.67 4.29 -7.31
CA ASP A 52 7.90 3.69 -7.79
C ASP A 52 8.33 2.54 -6.87
N ILE A 53 8.31 1.31 -7.38
CA ILE A 53 8.96 0.17 -6.74
C ILE A 53 10.26 -0.12 -7.50
N ARG A 54 11.40 0.03 -6.83
CA ARG A 54 12.72 -0.29 -7.43
C ARG A 54 13.15 -1.69 -7.00
N ALA A 55 13.99 -2.34 -7.82
CA ALA A 55 14.57 -3.64 -7.48
C ALA A 55 15.26 -3.66 -6.11
N GLN A 56 15.96 -2.58 -5.75
CA GLN A 56 16.57 -2.41 -4.42
C GLN A 56 15.55 -2.41 -3.27
N ASP A 57 14.34 -1.90 -3.50
CA ASP A 57 13.29 -1.89 -2.48
C ASP A 57 12.75 -3.31 -2.29
N ILE A 58 12.60 -4.09 -3.37
CA ILE A 58 12.18 -5.49 -3.29
C ILE A 58 13.23 -6.35 -2.58
N ALA A 59 14.51 -6.17 -2.91
CA ALA A 59 15.60 -6.87 -2.23
C ALA A 59 15.61 -6.56 -0.72
N ALA A 60 15.36 -5.31 -0.33
CA ALA A 60 15.23 -4.93 1.08
C ALA A 60 14.02 -5.62 1.74
N MET A 61 12.86 -5.63 1.09
CA MET A 61 11.66 -6.31 1.61
C MET A 61 11.87 -7.83 1.76
N VAL A 62 12.55 -8.48 0.80
CA VAL A 62 12.87 -9.90 0.89
C VAL A 62 13.75 -10.18 2.11
N LYS A 63 14.77 -9.37 2.33
CA LYS A 63 15.67 -9.50 3.50
C LYS A 63 14.95 -9.25 4.83
N GLU A 64 14.03 -8.28 4.86
CA GLU A 64 13.15 -8.01 5.99
C GLU A 64 12.33 -9.28 6.33
N VAL A 65 11.70 -9.91 5.33
CA VAL A 65 10.92 -11.13 5.53
C VAL A 65 11.79 -12.33 5.93
N GLU A 66 12.99 -12.48 5.36
CA GLU A 66 13.95 -13.51 5.76
C GLU A 66 14.33 -13.40 7.24
N THR A 67 14.52 -12.18 7.74
CA THR A 67 14.80 -11.93 9.16
C THR A 67 13.65 -12.41 10.06
N CYS A 68 12.39 -12.22 9.64
CA CYS A 68 11.22 -12.74 10.36
C CYS A 68 11.20 -14.27 10.39
N ILE A 69 11.50 -14.92 9.25
CA ILE A 69 11.56 -16.39 9.15
C ILE A 69 12.65 -16.95 10.06
N GLU A 70 13.84 -16.36 10.03
CA GLU A 70 14.97 -16.77 10.88
C GLU A 70 14.62 -16.64 12.36
N SER A 71 13.97 -15.54 12.76
CA SER A 71 13.52 -15.34 14.14
C SER A 71 12.57 -16.45 14.60
N LEU A 72 11.60 -16.84 13.77
CA LEU A 72 10.67 -17.92 14.10
C LEU A 72 11.37 -19.27 14.25
N LEU A 73 12.27 -19.61 13.33
CA LEU A 73 13.00 -20.88 13.38
C LEU A 73 13.91 -20.97 14.61
N GLN A 74 14.51 -19.85 15.04
CA GLN A 74 15.29 -19.79 16.27
C GLN A 74 14.42 -20.01 17.53
N GLN A 75 13.19 -19.48 17.53
CA GLN A 75 12.23 -19.72 18.61
C GLN A 75 11.81 -21.20 18.68
N GLU A 76 11.49 -21.81 17.54
CA GLU A 76 11.11 -23.23 17.43
C GLU A 76 12.24 -24.18 17.86
N ALA A 77 13.50 -23.81 17.58
CA ALA A 77 14.67 -24.57 17.98
C ALA A 77 15.03 -24.44 19.48
N GLY A 78 14.18 -23.76 20.28
CA GLY A 78 14.32 -23.68 21.74
C GLY A 78 15.38 -22.69 22.22
N PHE A 79 15.82 -21.76 21.35
CA PHE A 79 16.77 -20.71 21.73
C PHE A 79 16.11 -19.44 22.29
N ALA A 80 14.78 -19.38 22.38
CA ALA A 80 14.03 -18.24 22.88
C ALA A 80 13.18 -18.58 24.12
N GLY A 81 12.97 -17.57 24.97
CA GLY A 81 12.17 -17.66 26.20
C GLY A 81 10.66 -17.93 25.97
N PRO A 82 9.88 -18.07 27.05
CA PRO A 82 8.54 -18.67 27.04
C PRO A 82 7.40 -17.92 26.30
N ASP A 83 7.68 -16.80 25.62
CA ASP A 83 6.65 -15.95 24.98
C ASP A 83 6.27 -16.32 23.53
N ALA A 84 6.61 -17.54 23.09
CA ALA A 84 6.32 -18.06 21.74
C ALA A 84 4.81 -18.15 21.39
N SER A 85 3.91 -17.91 22.35
CA SER A 85 2.45 -18.02 22.19
C SER A 85 1.77 -16.79 21.58
N SER A 86 2.51 -15.72 21.25
CA SER A 86 1.93 -14.43 20.83
C SER A 86 1.94 -14.17 19.32
N ARG A 87 2.62 -14.98 18.50
CA ARG A 87 2.71 -14.75 17.05
C ARG A 87 1.51 -15.34 16.32
N ARG A 88 0.87 -14.53 15.49
CA ARG A 88 -0.33 -14.91 14.73
C ARG A 88 0.04 -15.60 13.40
N PHE A 89 1.24 -15.36 12.85
CA PHE A 89 1.69 -15.99 11.61
C PHE A 89 2.89 -16.93 11.79
N THR A 90 2.95 -17.94 10.92
CA THR A 90 3.97 -19.00 10.89
C THR A 90 5.10 -18.68 9.92
N ALA A 91 6.17 -19.48 9.95
CA ALA A 91 7.27 -19.34 9.00
C ALA A 91 6.81 -19.55 7.54
N ASP A 92 5.80 -20.39 7.31
CA ASP A 92 5.24 -20.64 5.99
C ASP A 92 4.40 -19.47 5.45
N ASP A 93 3.74 -18.73 6.33
CA ASP A 93 3.05 -17.48 5.94
C ASP A 93 4.06 -16.44 5.46
N TYR A 94 5.19 -16.29 6.16
CA TYR A 94 6.27 -15.40 5.72
C TYR A 94 6.98 -15.90 4.46
N ARG A 95 7.14 -17.21 4.27
CA ARG A 95 7.63 -17.77 2.99
C ARG A 95 6.67 -17.47 1.84
N SER A 96 5.36 -17.51 2.09
CA SER A 96 4.34 -17.15 1.12
C SER A 96 4.46 -15.67 0.74
N LEU A 97 4.59 -14.77 1.73
CA LEU A 97 4.86 -13.35 1.49
C LEU A 97 6.16 -13.13 0.68
N LYS A 98 7.25 -13.84 1.02
CA LYS A 98 8.49 -13.81 0.24
C LYS A 98 8.25 -14.25 -1.21
N GLY A 99 7.46 -15.30 -1.42
CA GLY A 99 7.06 -15.78 -2.74
C GLY A 99 6.35 -14.71 -3.56
N VAL A 100 5.44 -13.96 -2.95
CA VAL A 100 4.75 -12.81 -3.57
C VAL A 100 5.75 -11.72 -3.97
N LEU A 101 6.68 -11.35 -3.09
CA LEU A 101 7.71 -10.33 -3.38
C LEU A 101 8.59 -10.72 -4.58
N LEU A 102 9.03 -11.98 -4.62
CA LEU A 102 9.79 -12.53 -5.76
C LEU A 102 8.93 -12.66 -7.03
N GLY A 103 7.63 -12.86 -6.89
CA GLY A 103 6.66 -12.76 -7.98
C GLY A 103 6.64 -11.37 -8.59
N ILE A 104 6.60 -10.32 -7.75
CA ILE A 104 6.62 -8.92 -8.18
C ILE A 104 7.94 -8.60 -8.88
N GLU A 105 9.08 -9.00 -8.33
CA GLU A 105 10.41 -8.81 -8.94
C GLU A 105 10.47 -9.40 -10.35
N ARG A 106 10.10 -10.67 -10.50
CA ARG A 106 10.04 -11.34 -11.81
C ARG A 106 9.05 -10.67 -12.75
N GLY A 107 7.90 -10.27 -12.23
CA GLY A 107 6.90 -9.54 -13.01
C GLY A 107 7.44 -8.22 -13.56
N ILE A 108 8.27 -7.50 -12.80
CA ILE A 108 8.94 -6.27 -13.24
C ILE A 108 10.04 -6.60 -14.26
N ASP A 109 10.85 -7.63 -14.06
CA ASP A 109 11.89 -8.03 -15.02
C ASP A 109 11.32 -8.46 -16.39
N GLU A 110 10.12 -9.03 -16.41
CA GLU A 110 9.38 -9.33 -17.64
C GLU A 110 8.95 -8.08 -18.40
N ILE A 111 8.78 -6.95 -17.70
CA ILE A 111 8.48 -5.66 -18.31
C ILE A 111 9.77 -5.18 -18.97
N LYS A 112 9.81 -5.25 -20.30
CA LYS A 112 10.89 -4.68 -21.12
C LYS A 112 10.53 -3.23 -21.45
N PRO A 113 11.01 -2.22 -20.72
CA PRO A 113 10.75 -0.84 -21.08
C PRO A 113 11.36 -0.52 -22.44
N GLY A 114 10.63 0.24 -23.25
CA GLY A 114 11.18 0.82 -24.47
C GLY A 114 12.16 1.95 -24.15
N LYS A 115 12.70 2.60 -25.20
CA LYS A 115 13.57 3.77 -25.03
C LYS A 115 12.91 4.91 -24.23
N ASP A 116 11.59 5.00 -24.29
CA ASP A 116 10.77 6.03 -23.63
C ASP A 116 10.15 5.53 -22.31
N GLY A 117 10.60 4.39 -21.78
CA GLY A 117 10.09 3.79 -20.55
C GLY A 117 8.92 2.83 -20.77
N PHE A 118 8.13 2.59 -19.72
CA PHE A 118 6.96 1.73 -19.73
C PHE A 118 5.80 2.38 -18.98
N THR A 119 4.80 2.85 -19.72
CA THR A 119 3.58 3.45 -19.16
C THR A 119 2.36 2.66 -19.61
N ARG A 120 1.41 2.46 -18.70
CA ARG A 120 0.15 1.73 -18.93
C ARG A 120 -1.01 2.44 -18.22
N PRO A 121 -2.26 2.20 -18.64
CA PRO A 121 -3.43 2.68 -17.90
C PRO A 121 -3.41 2.18 -16.46
N GLY A 122 -4.02 2.93 -15.54
CA GLY A 122 -4.05 2.58 -14.11
C GLY A 122 -4.63 1.19 -13.82
N SER A 123 -5.54 0.67 -14.67
CA SER A 123 -6.09 -0.68 -14.53
C SER A 123 -5.04 -1.80 -14.66
N PHE A 124 -3.93 -1.56 -15.38
CA PHE A 124 -2.86 -2.53 -15.55
C PHE A 124 -2.26 -2.99 -14.22
N ILE A 125 -2.30 -2.15 -13.18
CA ILE A 125 -1.79 -2.54 -11.85
C ILE A 125 -2.55 -3.75 -11.30
N PHE A 126 -3.85 -3.87 -11.56
CA PHE A 126 -4.66 -5.00 -11.10
C PHE A 126 -4.36 -6.27 -11.88
N ASP A 127 -4.18 -6.16 -13.20
CA ASP A 127 -3.76 -7.28 -14.06
C ASP A 127 -2.35 -7.76 -13.67
N PHE A 128 -1.45 -6.82 -13.38
CA PHE A 128 -0.09 -7.11 -12.94
C PHE A 128 -0.07 -7.82 -11.59
N LEU A 129 -0.75 -7.27 -10.58
CA LEU A 129 -0.80 -7.81 -9.22
C LEU A 129 -1.54 -9.15 -9.15
N SER A 130 -2.49 -9.41 -10.05
CA SER A 130 -3.27 -10.66 -10.08
C SER A 130 -2.61 -11.82 -10.82
N LYS A 131 -1.45 -11.63 -11.48
CA LYS A 131 -0.67 -12.71 -12.09
C LYS A 131 -0.52 -13.89 -11.13
N ASP A 132 -0.59 -15.13 -11.62
CA ASP A 132 -0.52 -16.36 -10.81
C ASP A 132 0.70 -16.42 -9.88
N THR A 133 1.82 -15.80 -10.29
CA THR A 133 3.07 -15.73 -9.52
C THR A 133 3.03 -14.72 -8.36
N ILE A 134 2.07 -13.79 -8.35
CA ILE A 134 1.92 -12.70 -7.38
C ILE A 134 0.64 -12.89 -6.54
N ASN A 135 -0.48 -13.20 -7.18
CA ASN A 135 -1.77 -13.52 -6.56
C ASN A 135 -2.26 -12.46 -5.53
N ILE A 136 -2.04 -11.18 -5.82
CA ILE A 136 -2.60 -10.07 -5.05
C ILE A 136 -3.92 -9.66 -5.71
N THR A 137 -5.02 -9.97 -5.02
CA THR A 137 -6.40 -9.77 -5.48
C THR A 137 -7.24 -9.17 -4.35
N PRO A 138 -8.46 -8.69 -4.62
CA PRO A 138 -9.34 -8.21 -3.55
C PRO A 138 -9.62 -9.27 -2.46
N LYS A 139 -9.50 -10.56 -2.80
CA LYS A 139 -9.70 -11.66 -1.85
C LYS A 139 -8.48 -11.95 -0.98
N THR A 140 -7.27 -11.75 -1.52
CA THR A 140 -6.01 -12.13 -0.85
C THR A 140 -5.34 -10.96 -0.14
N ILE A 141 -5.66 -9.72 -0.52
CA ILE A 141 -4.97 -8.53 -0.03
C ILE A 141 -5.11 -8.34 1.49
N GLY A 142 -6.26 -8.63 2.09
CA GLY A 142 -6.47 -8.43 3.53
C GLY A 142 -5.52 -9.29 4.38
N LEU A 143 -5.40 -10.59 4.05
CA LEU A 143 -4.45 -11.48 4.72
C LEU A 143 -3.01 -11.02 4.50
N LEU A 144 -2.66 -10.63 3.27
CA LEU A 144 -1.32 -10.16 2.95
C LEU A 144 -0.93 -8.91 3.76
N GLN A 145 -1.86 -7.96 3.91
CA GLN A 145 -1.65 -6.76 4.71
C GLN A 145 -1.45 -7.06 6.19
N ASP A 146 -2.18 -8.03 6.74
CA ASP A 146 -1.99 -8.49 8.11
C ASP A 146 -0.62 -9.12 8.32
N ILE A 147 -0.17 -9.98 7.39
CA ILE A 147 1.16 -10.59 7.44
C ILE A 147 2.25 -9.51 7.37
N MET A 148 2.12 -8.54 6.45
CA MET A 148 3.08 -7.43 6.34
C MET A 148 3.10 -6.56 7.61
N LYS A 149 1.95 -6.33 8.24
CA LYS A 149 1.87 -5.56 9.49
C LYS A 149 2.63 -6.28 10.60
N GLU A 150 2.32 -7.55 10.86
CA GLU A 150 2.99 -8.33 11.91
C GLU A 150 4.48 -8.49 11.64
N ALA A 151 4.89 -8.72 10.37
CA ALA A 151 6.30 -8.75 9.99
C ALA A 151 7.04 -7.47 10.43
N THR A 152 6.47 -6.30 10.16
CA THR A 152 7.08 -5.03 10.55
C THR A 152 7.12 -4.82 12.06
N GLU A 153 6.15 -5.35 12.80
CA GLU A 153 6.14 -5.31 14.27
C GLU A 153 7.24 -6.22 14.85
N VAL A 154 7.37 -7.45 14.34
CA VAL A 154 8.46 -8.37 14.68
C VAL A 154 9.83 -7.75 14.40
N LEU A 155 10.00 -7.07 13.27
CA LEU A 155 11.26 -6.42 12.92
C LEU A 155 11.63 -5.29 13.88
N VAL A 156 10.64 -4.52 14.35
CA VAL A 156 10.84 -3.48 15.37
C VAL A 156 11.30 -4.11 16.69
N GLU A 157 10.66 -5.19 17.13
CA GLU A 157 11.04 -5.93 18.35
C GLU A 157 12.50 -6.42 18.26
N LEU A 158 12.87 -7.07 17.16
CA LEU A 158 14.23 -7.58 16.94
C LEU A 158 15.28 -6.45 16.90
N ALA A 159 14.92 -5.28 16.36
CA ALA A 159 15.80 -4.12 16.35
C ALA A 159 16.03 -3.57 17.77
N GLN A 160 14.99 -3.56 18.61
CA GLN A 160 15.08 -3.14 20.01
C GLN A 160 15.94 -4.10 20.84
N ASP A 161 15.73 -5.41 20.69
CA ASP A 161 16.48 -6.44 21.43
C ASP A 161 17.99 -6.45 21.08
N SER A 162 18.33 -6.13 19.84
CA SER A 162 19.73 -6.08 19.38
C SER A 162 20.47 -4.77 19.74
N GLY A 163 19.85 -3.89 20.53
CA GLY A 163 20.41 -2.58 20.90
C GLY A 163 20.52 -1.60 19.72
N ARG A 164 19.92 -1.93 18.57
CA ARG A 164 19.87 -1.08 17.38
C ARG A 164 18.70 -0.10 17.51
N SER A 165 18.95 0.95 18.30
CA SER A 165 18.17 2.18 18.39
C SER A 165 16.83 2.10 19.13
N THR A 166 16.76 2.86 20.23
CA THR A 166 15.53 3.41 20.80
C THR A 166 14.90 4.37 19.78
N GLY A 167 13.93 3.90 18.99
CA GLY A 167 13.20 4.76 18.05
C GLY A 167 12.86 4.16 16.69
N THR A 168 13.27 2.92 16.40
CA THR A 168 12.88 2.21 15.18
C THR A 168 11.35 2.01 15.16
N LYS A 169 10.70 2.40 14.07
CA LYS A 169 9.24 2.34 13.88
C LYS A 169 8.91 1.44 12.69
N THR A 170 7.70 0.90 12.62
CA THR A 170 7.27 0.08 11.48
C THR A 170 7.45 0.78 10.12
N SER A 171 7.25 2.10 10.06
CA SER A 171 7.42 2.92 8.86
C SER A 171 8.87 3.03 8.35
N SER A 172 9.89 2.58 9.10
CA SER A 172 11.26 2.54 8.60
C SER A 172 11.54 1.36 7.68
N TYR A 173 10.64 0.37 7.65
CA TYR A 173 10.78 -0.83 6.83
C TYR A 173 10.07 -0.68 5.49
N LYS A 174 10.69 -1.18 4.43
CA LYS A 174 10.15 -1.11 3.07
C LYS A 174 8.86 -1.90 2.93
N LEU A 175 8.71 -2.97 3.70
CA LEU A 175 7.49 -3.76 3.76
C LEU A 175 6.28 -2.95 4.24
N SER A 176 6.48 -1.99 5.16
CA SER A 176 5.40 -1.08 5.59
C SER A 176 4.93 -0.19 4.44
N ASN A 177 5.86 0.31 3.63
CA ASN A 177 5.54 1.16 2.48
C ASN A 177 4.74 0.39 1.43
N LEU A 178 5.12 -0.87 1.16
CA LEU A 178 4.36 -1.73 0.24
C LEU A 178 2.94 -2.01 0.76
N LYS A 179 2.79 -2.32 2.05
CA LYS A 179 1.48 -2.53 2.68
C LYS A 179 0.57 -1.31 2.50
N ASP A 180 1.09 -0.12 2.76
CA ASP A 180 0.33 1.14 2.63
C ASP A 180 -0.01 1.45 1.18
N MET A 181 0.90 1.19 0.24
CA MET A 181 0.64 1.28 -1.20
C MET A 181 -0.50 0.36 -1.63
N LEU A 182 -0.44 -0.92 -1.28
CA LEU A 182 -1.47 -1.88 -1.65
C LEU A 182 -2.82 -1.51 -1.03
N ARG A 183 -2.84 -0.97 0.20
CA ARG A 183 -4.06 -0.44 0.81
C ARG A 183 -4.68 0.64 -0.06
N THR A 184 -3.89 1.60 -0.52
CA THR A 184 -4.36 2.71 -1.36
C THR A 184 -4.90 2.21 -2.70
N ILE A 185 -4.20 1.28 -3.35
CA ILE A 185 -4.60 0.67 -4.63
C ILE A 185 -5.96 -0.03 -4.48
N PHE A 186 -6.13 -0.89 -3.47
CA PHE A 186 -7.36 -1.68 -3.31
C PHE A 186 -8.52 -0.89 -2.70
N THR A 187 -8.26 0.15 -1.91
CA THR A 187 -9.32 1.10 -1.50
C THR A 187 -9.88 1.86 -2.71
N SER A 188 -9.02 2.19 -3.68
CA SER A 188 -9.43 2.84 -4.92
C SER A 188 -10.22 1.89 -5.83
N TYR A 189 -9.80 0.63 -5.90
CA TYR A 189 -10.52 -0.44 -6.61
C TYR A 189 -11.98 -0.56 -6.16
N GLU A 190 -12.22 -0.62 -4.84
CA GLU A 190 -13.57 -0.70 -4.28
C GLU A 190 -14.42 0.51 -4.69
N LYS A 191 -13.89 1.73 -4.53
CA LYS A 191 -14.60 2.97 -4.89
C LYS A 191 -14.98 3.01 -6.37
N ILE A 192 -14.07 2.65 -7.27
CA ILE A 192 -14.35 2.59 -8.71
C ILE A 192 -15.42 1.55 -9.00
N THR A 193 -15.30 0.36 -8.41
CA THR A 193 -16.24 -0.75 -8.60
C THR A 193 -17.65 -0.32 -8.18
N TYR A 194 -17.83 0.21 -6.97
CA TYR A 194 -19.15 0.59 -6.46
C TYR A 194 -19.84 1.71 -7.24
N GLN A 195 -19.09 2.64 -7.86
CA GLN A 195 -19.67 3.75 -8.63
C GLN A 195 -20.31 3.34 -9.96
N HIS A 196 -20.03 2.13 -10.46
CA HIS A 196 -20.49 1.67 -11.78
C HIS A 196 -21.63 0.64 -11.73
N TYR A 197 -22.04 0.14 -10.57
CA TYR A 197 -23.18 -0.78 -10.45
C TYR A 197 -24.48 -0.02 -10.15
N ARG A 198 -25.50 -0.27 -10.98
CA ARG A 198 -26.89 0.14 -10.71
C ARG A 198 -27.77 -1.09 -10.68
N LEU A 199 -28.47 -1.31 -9.57
CA LEU A 199 -29.46 -2.37 -9.44
C LEU A 199 -30.83 -1.80 -9.87
N HIS A 200 -31.36 -2.32 -10.97
CA HIS A 200 -32.72 -2.02 -11.41
C HIS A 200 -33.62 -3.23 -11.11
N VAL A 201 -34.56 -3.06 -10.19
CA VAL A 201 -35.58 -4.07 -9.86
C VAL A 201 -36.91 -3.59 -10.43
N HIS A 202 -37.50 -4.36 -11.33
CA HIS A 202 -38.86 -4.14 -11.82
C HIS A 202 -39.78 -5.20 -11.21
N ILE A 203 -40.93 -4.74 -10.69
CA ILE A 203 -42.02 -5.63 -10.26
C ILE A 203 -43.01 -5.67 -11.42
N GLU A 204 -43.18 -6.82 -12.04
CA GLU A 204 -44.28 -7.03 -12.99
C GLU A 204 -45.59 -7.13 -12.21
N THR A 205 -46.53 -6.23 -12.53
CA THR A 205 -47.94 -6.29 -12.11
C THR A 205 -48.77 -7.03 -13.14
#